data_AF-A0A969II06-F1
#
_entry.id   AF-A0A969II06-F1
#
_cell.length_a   1.000
_cell.length_b   1.000
_cell.length_c   1.000
_cell.angle_alpha   90.00
_cell.angle_beta   90.00
_cell.angle_gamma   90.00
#
_symmetry.space_group_name_H-M   'P 1'
#
loop_
_entity.id
_entity.type
_entity.pdbx_description
1 polymer ?
#
loop_
_entity_poly.entity_id
_entity_poly.type
_entity_poly.pdbx_seq_one_letter_code
_entity_poly.pdbx_strand_id
1 'polypeptide(L)'
;MARVGLDQFVIVNANVDHPLSVIPLVHMLLTTIGAPYTVNGQRLIVATSIGIATAPNDGDTPERVMKNADLALHASKKNGRGVFSFFEPEMQIAADAKARMAADMRDALASDQFEVHYLPWVNCETGRIAGSEALVRWRSSEPGAYRSQRVHPYRRGVRLDRRCRRLGVA
;
A
#
# COMPACT_ATOMS: atom_id res chain seq x y z
N MET A 1 -27.29 -5.18 0.72
CA MET A 1 -26.09 -4.50 0.16
C MET A 1 -26.28 -3.00 0.31
N ALA A 2 -25.22 -2.27 0.66
CA ALA A 2 -25.23 -0.82 0.77
C ALA A 2 -24.03 -0.22 0.02
N ARG A 3 -24.18 1.01 -0.48
CA ARG A 3 -23.09 1.81 -1.05
C ARG A 3 -22.63 2.80 0.02
N VAL A 4 -21.37 2.71 0.42
CA VAL A 4 -20.80 3.52 1.52
C VAL A 4 -19.87 4.62 1.02
N GLY A 5 -19.48 4.57 -0.25
CA GLY A 5 -18.63 5.57 -0.88
C GLY A 5 -18.82 5.63 -2.40
N LEU A 6 -17.91 6.30 -3.09
CA LEU A 6 -17.98 6.45 -4.55
C LEU A 6 -17.85 5.10 -5.26
N ASP A 7 -16.86 4.29 -4.89
CA ASP A 7 -16.57 2.98 -5.48
C ASP A 7 -16.65 1.84 -4.45
N GLN A 8 -17.23 2.11 -3.28
CA GLN A 8 -17.24 1.20 -2.13
C GLN A 8 -18.63 0.68 -1.81
N PHE A 9 -18.71 -0.63 -1.69
CA PHE A 9 -19.94 -1.36 -1.41
C PHE A 9 -19.72 -2.34 -0.27
N VAL A 10 -20.78 -2.54 0.51
CA VAL A 10 -20.81 -3.46 1.65
C VAL A 10 -21.92 -4.47 1.45
N ILE A 11 -21.58 -5.74 1.64
CA ILE A 11 -22.51 -6.87 1.58
C ILE A 11 -22.48 -7.54 2.95
N VAL A 12 -23.64 -7.66 3.57
CA VAL A 12 -23.82 -8.41 4.81
C VAL A 12 -24.48 -9.74 4.43
N ASN A 13 -23.80 -10.83 4.73
CA ASN A 13 -24.34 -12.19 4.59
C ASN A 13 -24.63 -12.73 6.00
N ALA A 14 -25.92 -12.85 6.33
CA ALA A 14 -26.36 -13.33 7.63
C ALA A 14 -26.49 -14.87 7.64
N ASN A 15 -26.48 -15.47 8.83
CA ASN A 15 -26.67 -16.91 9.04
C ASN A 15 -25.66 -17.78 8.27
N VAL A 16 -24.38 -17.41 8.38
CA VAL A 16 -23.27 -18.15 7.79
C VAL A 16 -22.76 -19.16 8.82
N ASP A 17 -23.01 -20.45 8.58
CA ASP A 17 -22.60 -21.54 9.50
C ASP A 17 -21.08 -21.73 9.53
N HIS A 18 -20.40 -21.46 8.42
CA HIS A 18 -18.96 -21.62 8.27
C HIS A 18 -18.37 -20.48 7.46
N PRO A 19 -17.31 -19.78 7.91
CA PRO A 19 -16.71 -18.63 7.21
C PRO A 19 -16.42 -18.89 5.73
N LEU A 20 -15.93 -20.09 5.39
CA LEU A 20 -15.61 -20.47 4.01
C LEU A 20 -16.83 -20.66 3.09
N SER A 21 -18.05 -20.76 3.62
CA SER A 21 -19.25 -20.92 2.78
C SER A 21 -19.57 -19.65 1.95
N VAL A 22 -18.94 -18.52 2.26
CA VAL A 22 -19.04 -17.29 1.47
C VAL A 22 -18.21 -17.33 0.19
N ILE A 23 -17.24 -18.25 0.05
CA ILE A 23 -16.31 -18.31 -1.10
C ILE A 23 -17.04 -18.40 -2.45
N PRO A 24 -18.08 -19.25 -2.65
CA PRO A 24 -18.81 -19.29 -3.90
C PRO A 24 -19.45 -17.93 -4.27
N LEU A 25 -20.00 -17.21 -3.28
CA LEU A 25 -20.55 -15.88 -3.49
C LEU A 25 -19.45 -14.88 -3.88
N VAL A 26 -18.30 -14.93 -3.22
CA VAL A 26 -17.16 -14.05 -3.52
C VAL A 26 -16.63 -14.28 -4.92
N HIS A 27 -16.47 -15.54 -5.33
CA HIS A 27 -16.07 -15.88 -6.70
C HIS A 27 -17.09 -15.39 -7.72
N MET A 28 -18.38 -15.60 -7.47
CA MET A 28 -19.45 -15.11 -8.33
C MET A 28 -19.40 -13.58 -8.49
N LEU A 29 -19.16 -12.84 -7.40
CA LEU A 29 -19.04 -11.39 -7.44
C LEU A 29 -17.81 -10.95 -8.26
N LEU A 30 -16.65 -11.58 -8.04
CA LEU A 30 -15.42 -11.26 -8.77
C LEU A 30 -15.57 -11.51 -10.27
N THR A 31 -16.18 -12.64 -10.67
CA THR A 31 -16.37 -12.98 -12.09
C THR A 31 -17.43 -12.10 -12.74
N THR A 32 -18.54 -11.86 -12.06
CA THR A 32 -19.65 -11.05 -12.59
C THR A 32 -19.25 -9.58 -12.74
N ILE A 33 -18.51 -9.03 -11.77
CA ILE A 33 -18.00 -7.66 -11.82
C ILE A 33 -16.80 -7.55 -12.78
N GLY A 34 -16.01 -8.61 -12.93
CA GLY A 34 -14.87 -8.67 -13.84
C GLY A 34 -15.25 -8.81 -15.32
N ALA A 35 -16.52 -9.06 -15.63
CA ALA A 35 -16.99 -9.24 -17.00
C ALA A 35 -16.83 -7.94 -17.82
N PRO A 36 -16.54 -8.00 -19.13
CA PRO A 36 -16.46 -6.81 -19.97
C PRO A 36 -17.84 -6.14 -20.12
N TYR A 37 -17.88 -4.83 -19.93
CA TYR A 37 -19.06 -3.99 -20.13
C TYR A 37 -18.94 -3.23 -21.45
N THR A 38 -20.07 -2.98 -22.10
CA THR A 38 -20.15 -2.06 -23.23
C THR A 38 -20.88 -0.81 -22.78
N VAL A 39 -20.18 0.33 -22.72
CA VAL A 39 -20.75 1.62 -22.33
C VAL A 39 -20.41 2.62 -23.41
N ASN A 40 -21.43 3.27 -24.01
CA ASN A 40 -21.26 4.21 -25.13
C ASN A 40 -20.42 3.63 -26.29
N GLY A 41 -20.61 2.33 -26.59
CA GLY A 41 -19.85 1.63 -27.64
C GLY A 41 -18.39 1.32 -27.28
N GLN A 42 -17.91 1.70 -26.10
CA GLN A 42 -16.57 1.36 -25.61
C GLN A 42 -16.63 0.14 -24.70
N ARG A 43 -15.65 -0.76 -24.89
CA ARG A 43 -15.48 -1.93 -24.03
C ARG A 43 -14.67 -1.56 -22.79
N LEU A 44 -15.28 -1.72 -21.63
CA LEU A 44 -14.67 -1.45 -20.33
C LEU A 44 -14.50 -2.76 -19.56
N ILE A 45 -13.35 -2.90 -18.89
CA ILE A 45 -13.10 -4.00 -17.96
C ILE A 45 -12.81 -3.35 -16.62
N VAL A 46 -13.66 -3.63 -15.63
CA VAL A 46 -13.42 -3.24 -14.25
C VAL A 46 -13.01 -4.47 -13.45
N ALA A 47 -12.29 -4.24 -12.37
CA ALA A 47 -11.92 -5.29 -11.43
C ALA A 47 -12.24 -4.79 -10.03
N THR A 48 -12.73 -5.69 -9.19
CA THR A 48 -13.01 -5.40 -7.80
C THR A 48 -12.08 -6.18 -6.89
N SER A 49 -11.88 -5.66 -5.68
CA SER A 49 -11.19 -6.35 -4.60
C SER A 49 -12.16 -6.47 -3.44
N ILE A 50 -12.12 -7.58 -2.70
CA ILE A 50 -13.10 -7.88 -1.65
C ILE A 50 -12.37 -8.22 -0.34
N GLY A 51 -12.64 -7.46 0.71
CA GLY A 51 -12.25 -7.79 2.08
C GLY A 51 -13.38 -8.47 2.82
N ILE A 52 -13.07 -9.53 3.56
CA ILE A 52 -14.06 -10.35 4.27
C ILE A 52 -13.71 -10.39 5.75
N ALA A 53 -14.69 -10.12 6.61
CA ALA A 53 -14.61 -10.34 8.05
C ALA A 53 -15.91 -11.02 8.51
N THR A 54 -15.80 -11.85 9.54
CA THR A 54 -16.87 -12.71 10.06
C THR A 54 -17.13 -12.42 11.53
N ALA A 55 -18.39 -12.14 11.88
CA ALA A 55 -18.79 -12.02 13.27
C ALA A 55 -19.16 -13.42 13.85
N PRO A 56 -18.88 -13.71 15.12
CA PRO A 56 -18.19 -12.86 16.10
C PRO A 56 -16.65 -12.97 16.07
N ASN A 57 -16.08 -13.88 15.28
CA ASN A 57 -14.66 -14.23 15.33
C ASN A 57 -13.72 -13.04 15.06
N ASP A 58 -14.04 -12.26 14.03
CA ASP A 58 -13.26 -11.12 13.58
C ASP A 58 -13.80 -9.81 14.16
N GLY A 59 -14.73 -9.87 15.12
CA GLY A 59 -15.34 -8.69 15.72
C GLY A 59 -16.71 -8.99 16.31
N ASP A 60 -16.89 -8.54 17.55
CA ASP A 60 -18.12 -8.64 18.33
C ASP A 60 -19.05 -7.42 18.15
N THR A 61 -18.54 -6.32 17.61
CA THR A 61 -19.34 -5.13 17.28
C THR A 61 -19.36 -4.84 15.77
N PRO A 62 -20.43 -4.22 15.25
CA PRO A 62 -20.50 -3.81 13.84
C PRO A 62 -19.30 -2.96 13.40
N GLU A 63 -18.86 -2.03 14.24
CA GLU A 63 -17.73 -1.15 13.96
C GLU A 63 -16.43 -1.93 13.80
N ARG A 64 -16.21 -2.95 14.64
CA ARG A 64 -15.02 -3.78 14.62
C ARG A 64 -14.98 -4.69 13.41
N VAL A 65 -16.10 -5.33 13.07
CA VAL A 65 -16.24 -6.15 11.87
C VAL A 65 -16.02 -5.31 10.61
N MET A 66 -16.62 -4.12 10.55
CA MET A 66 -16.46 -3.19 9.43
C MET A 66 -15.00 -2.73 9.27
N LYS A 67 -14.34 -2.35 10.36
CA LYS A 67 -12.91 -1.99 10.35
C LYS A 67 -12.05 -3.14 9.84
N ASN A 68 -12.31 -4.35 10.32
CA ASN A 68 -11.51 -5.52 9.96
C ASN A 68 -11.75 -5.97 8.51
N ALA A 69 -12.97 -5.85 7.99
CA ALA A 69 -13.26 -6.06 6.58
C ALA A 69 -12.52 -5.04 5.69
N ASP A 70 -12.40 -3.78 6.11
CA ASP A 70 -11.65 -2.76 5.37
C ASP A 70 -10.13 -3.04 5.38
N LEU A 71 -9.58 -3.53 6.49
CA LEU A 71 -8.18 -3.98 6.55
C LEU A 71 -7.91 -5.13 5.57
N ALA A 72 -8.82 -6.12 5.53
CA ALA A 72 -8.75 -7.21 4.57
C ALA A 72 -8.85 -6.72 3.12
N LEU A 73 -9.73 -5.74 2.84
CA LEU A 73 -9.87 -5.11 1.53
C LEU A 73 -8.57 -4.40 1.11
N HIS A 74 -7.93 -3.70 2.05
CA HIS A 74 -6.66 -3.05 1.80
C HIS A 74 -5.56 -4.07 1.49
N ALA A 75 -5.53 -5.22 2.18
CA ALA A 75 -4.62 -6.31 1.87
C ALA A 75 -4.88 -6.88 0.46
N SER A 76 -6.14 -7.10 0.08
CA SER A 76 -6.51 -7.54 -1.27
C SER A 76 -6.02 -6.58 -2.34
N LYS A 77 -6.19 -5.27 -2.14
CA LYS A 77 -5.72 -4.23 -3.08
C LYS A 77 -4.20 -4.23 -3.27
N LYS A 78 -3.42 -4.66 -2.27
CA LYS A 78 -1.96 -4.81 -2.38
C LYS A 78 -1.55 -6.07 -3.16
N ASN A 79 -2.32 -7.14 -3.04
CA ASN A 79 -2.06 -8.42 -3.70
C ASN A 79 -2.48 -8.43 -5.19
N GLY A 80 -3.23 -7.42 -5.63
CA GLY A 80 -3.61 -7.24 -7.02
C GLY A 80 -5.05 -6.76 -7.18
N ARG A 81 -5.55 -6.82 -8.42
CA ARG A 81 -6.97 -6.57 -8.74
C ARG A 81 -7.68 -7.89 -9.01
N GLY A 82 -8.97 -7.98 -8.70
CA GLY A 82 -9.75 -9.21 -8.93
C GLY A 82 -9.49 -10.30 -7.88
N VAL A 83 -9.02 -9.93 -6.70
CA VAL A 83 -8.68 -10.85 -5.61
C VAL A 83 -9.47 -10.50 -4.35
N PHE A 84 -9.57 -11.46 -3.44
CA PHE A 84 -10.18 -11.28 -2.13
C PHE A 84 -9.22 -11.69 -1.02
N SER A 85 -9.51 -11.27 0.21
CA SER A 85 -8.76 -11.67 1.39
C SER A 85 -9.71 -11.74 2.58
N PHE A 86 -9.53 -12.77 3.41
CA PHE A 86 -10.11 -12.80 4.74
C PHE A 86 -9.29 -11.91 5.66
N PHE A 87 -9.93 -11.37 6.69
CA PHE A 87 -9.24 -10.68 7.75
C PHE A 87 -8.35 -11.68 8.50
N GLU A 88 -7.12 -11.26 8.75
CA GLU A 88 -6.18 -11.94 9.63
C GLU A 88 -5.70 -10.92 10.67
N PRO A 89 -5.56 -11.29 11.96
CA PRO A 89 -5.10 -10.38 13.02
C PRO A 89 -3.79 -9.65 12.70
N GLU A 90 -2.89 -10.28 11.94
CA GLU A 90 -1.64 -9.72 11.45
C GLU A 90 -1.85 -8.46 10.60
N MET A 91 -2.99 -8.36 9.90
CA MET A 91 -3.35 -7.17 9.13
C MET A 91 -3.59 -5.95 10.03
N GLN A 92 -4.20 -6.16 11.20
CA GLN A 92 -4.40 -5.12 12.21
C GLN A 92 -3.06 -4.67 12.79
N ILE A 93 -2.18 -5.62 13.14
CA ILE A 93 -0.82 -5.32 13.63
C ILE A 93 -0.03 -4.49 12.62
N ALA A 94 -0.07 -4.88 11.34
CA ALA A 94 0.62 -4.15 10.27
C ALA A 94 0.04 -2.74 10.05
N ALA A 95 -1.29 -2.59 10.16
CA ALA A 95 -1.95 -1.29 10.06
C ALA A 95 -1.56 -0.37 11.23
N ASP A 96 -1.51 -0.89 12.45
CA ASP A 96 -1.13 -0.12 13.64
C ASP A 96 0.35 0.29 13.59
N ALA A 97 1.23 -0.60 13.15
CA ALA A 97 2.65 -0.27 12.93
C ALA A 97 2.82 0.84 11.88
N LYS A 98 2.03 0.81 10.79
CA LYS A 98 2.02 1.85 9.77
C LYS A 98 1.48 3.18 10.31
N ALA A 99 0.40 3.14 11.10
CA ALA A 99 -0.17 4.33 11.71
C ALA A 99 0.80 4.98 12.70
N ARG A 100 1.48 4.16 13.52
CA ARG A 100 2.52 4.62 14.44
C ARG A 100 3.69 5.25 13.69
N MET A 101 4.19 4.60 12.65
CA MET A 101 5.25 5.17 11.81
C MET A 101 4.84 6.51 11.20
N ALA A 102 3.60 6.63 10.71
CA ALA A 102 3.10 7.88 10.14
C ALA A 102 2.97 9.00 11.20
N ALA A 103 2.61 8.66 12.44
CA ALA A 103 2.62 9.61 13.56
C ALA A 103 4.04 10.07 13.86
N ASP A 104 4.97 9.12 14.07
CA ASP A 104 6.37 9.39 14.33
C ASP A 104 6.99 10.28 13.22
N MET A 105 6.63 10.06 11.94
CA MET A 105 7.09 10.90 10.81
C MET A 105 6.60 12.34 10.90
N ARG A 106 5.34 12.56 11.30
CA ARG A 106 4.79 13.91 11.43
C ARG A 106 5.51 14.68 12.53
N ASP A 107 5.76 14.02 13.66
CA ASP A 107 6.48 14.61 14.80
C ASP A 107 7.94 14.93 14.43
N ALA A 108 8.60 14.02 13.71
CA ALA A 108 9.95 14.22 13.20
C ALA A 108 10.05 15.36 12.19
N LEU A 109 9.04 15.54 11.34
CA LEU A 109 8.98 16.66 10.40
C LEU A 109 8.82 17.99 11.15
N ALA A 110 7.99 18.03 12.20
CA ALA A 110 7.83 19.23 13.04
C ALA A 110 9.08 19.55 13.88
N SER A 111 9.95 18.56 14.12
CA SER A 111 11.15 18.66 14.95
C SER A 111 12.46 18.71 14.13
N ASP A 112 12.40 19.02 12.83
CA ASP A 112 13.56 19.10 11.92
C ASP A 112 14.51 17.88 11.98
N GLN A 113 13.96 16.69 12.12
CA GLN A 113 14.73 15.44 12.19
C GLN A 113 15.03 14.82 10.82
N PHE A 114 14.50 15.40 9.75
CA PHE A 114 14.80 15.00 8.38
C PHE A 114 15.94 15.85 7.80
N GLU A 115 16.87 15.19 7.11
CA GLU A 115 17.95 15.84 6.38
C GLU A 115 18.10 15.25 4.98
N VAL A 116 18.77 15.98 4.08
CA VAL A 116 18.97 15.54 2.70
C VAL A 116 20.43 15.22 2.48
N HIS A 117 20.73 13.98 2.13
CA HIS A 117 22.04 13.55 1.68
C HIS A 117 22.11 13.57 0.17
N TYR A 118 23.28 13.84 -0.41
CA TYR A 118 23.47 13.87 -1.86
C TYR A 118 24.47 12.79 -2.26
N LEU A 119 24.02 11.80 -3.05
CA LEU A 119 24.92 10.82 -3.65
C LEU A 119 25.35 11.27 -5.04
N PRO A 120 26.63 11.60 -5.26
CA PRO A 120 27.11 11.97 -6.58
C PRO A 120 27.10 10.76 -7.52
N TRP A 121 26.89 11.03 -8.80
CA TRP A 121 27.09 10.06 -9.87
C TRP A 121 28.07 10.65 -10.88
N VAL A 122 29.03 9.83 -11.27
CA VAL A 122 30.15 10.22 -12.12
C VAL A 122 29.91 9.74 -13.54
N ASN A 123 30.26 10.58 -14.51
CA ASN A 123 30.33 10.17 -15.91
C ASN A 123 31.53 9.22 -16.05
N CYS A 124 31.28 7.98 -16.49
CA CYS A 124 32.31 6.94 -16.55
C CYS A 124 33.39 7.20 -17.62
N GLU A 125 33.11 8.00 -18.64
CA GLU A 125 34.07 8.31 -19.72
C GLU A 125 35.02 9.44 -19.32
N THR A 126 34.51 10.43 -18.58
CA THR A 126 35.27 11.65 -18.23
C THR A 126 35.78 11.65 -16.79
N GLY A 127 35.27 10.76 -15.93
CA GLY A 127 35.55 10.73 -14.49
C GLY A 127 34.98 11.93 -13.71
N ARG A 128 34.27 12.85 -14.38
CA ARG A 128 33.71 14.06 -13.75
C ARG A 128 32.35 13.77 -13.13
N ILE A 129 32.02 14.49 -12.06
CA ILE A 129 30.68 14.45 -11.46
C ILE A 129 29.66 14.95 -12.49
N ALA A 130 28.68 14.11 -12.82
CA ALA A 130 27.60 14.41 -13.75
C ALA A 130 26.37 15.00 -13.05
N GLY A 131 26.22 14.76 -11.74
CA GLY A 131 25.16 15.29 -10.89
C GLY A 131 25.11 14.58 -9.54
N SER A 132 24.00 14.72 -8.82
CA SER A 132 23.74 14.00 -7.57
C SER A 132 22.27 13.56 -7.44
N GLU A 133 22.04 12.50 -6.68
CA GLU A 133 20.72 12.02 -6.25
C GLU A 133 20.47 12.51 -4.81
N ALA A 134 19.39 13.28 -4.61
CA ALA A 134 18.98 13.75 -3.29
C ALA A 134 18.21 12.64 -2.55
N LEU A 135 18.69 12.27 -1.37
CA LEU A 135 18.15 11.23 -0.53
C LEU A 135 17.71 11.81 0.81
N VAL A 136 16.41 11.80 1.07
CA VAL A 136 15.89 12.17 2.38
C VAL A 136 16.30 11.09 3.40
N ARG A 137 16.79 11.53 4.55
CA ARG A 137 17.20 10.71 5.68
C ARG A 137 16.46 11.18 6.92
N TRP A 138 15.95 10.22 7.68
CA TRP A 138 15.34 10.48 8.97
C TRP A 138 16.31 10.08 10.07
N ARG A 139 16.80 11.07 10.82
CA ARG A 139 17.66 10.85 11.99
C ARG A 139 16.86 10.14 13.07
N SER A 140 17.40 9.04 13.60
CA SER A 140 16.84 8.41 14.78
C SER A 140 17.31 9.15 16.04
N SER A 141 16.72 8.82 17.19
CA SER A 141 17.17 9.30 18.50
C SER A 141 18.55 8.76 18.91
N GLU A 142 19.05 7.74 18.22
CA GLU A 142 20.40 7.20 18.45
C GLU A 142 21.42 7.96 17.61
N PRO A 143 22.51 8.47 18.20
CA PRO A 143 23.54 9.20 17.46
C PRO A 143 24.10 8.39 16.30
N GLY A 144 24.05 8.95 15.09
CA GLY A 144 24.64 8.34 13.88
C GLY A 144 23.76 7.29 13.18
N ALA A 145 22.57 6.98 13.69
CA ALA A 145 21.65 6.05 13.06
C ALA A 145 20.54 6.78 12.27
N TYR A 146 20.29 6.31 11.05
CA TYR A 146 19.14 6.74 10.25
C TYR A 146 18.11 5.62 10.22
N ARG A 147 16.82 5.95 10.38
CA ARG A 147 15.77 4.95 10.17
C ARG A 147 15.80 4.50 8.72
N SER A 148 15.95 3.18 8.51
CA SER A 148 15.88 2.57 7.18
C SER A 148 14.48 2.76 6.63
N GLN A 149 14.35 3.69 5.67
CA GLN A 149 13.19 3.78 4.82
C GLN A 149 13.64 3.85 3.38
N ARG A 150 12.92 3.11 2.52
CA ARG A 150 13.03 3.27 1.08
C ARG A 150 12.41 4.60 0.68
N VAL A 151 13.19 5.66 0.79
CA VAL A 151 12.88 6.93 0.13
C VAL A 151 13.14 6.72 -1.35
N HIS A 152 12.09 6.82 -2.17
CA HIS A 152 12.23 6.77 -3.62
C HIS A 152 12.94 8.04 -4.10
N PRO A 153 13.98 7.92 -4.92
CA PRO A 153 14.77 9.07 -5.32
C PRO A 153 13.97 10.00 -6.23
N TYR A 154 14.00 11.29 -5.91
CA TYR A 154 13.54 12.33 -6.81
C TYR A 154 14.61 12.58 -7.86
N ARG A 155 14.31 12.29 -9.13
CA ARG A 155 15.21 12.54 -10.27
C ARG A 155 14.71 13.75 -11.06
N ARG A 156 15.48 14.85 -11.05
CA ARG A 156 15.31 15.95 -12.01
C ARG A 156 16.30 15.75 -13.17
N GLY A 157 15.83 16.07 -14.38
CA GLY A 157 16.29 15.48 -15.63
C GLY A 157 17.79 15.54 -15.92
N VAL A 158 18.36 14.38 -16.23
CA VAL A 158 19.29 14.12 -17.36
C VAL A 158 19.05 12.66 -17.80
N ARG A 159 18.85 12.41 -19.10
CA ARG A 159 18.86 11.04 -19.65
C ARG A 159 20.30 10.55 -19.69
N LEU A 160 20.66 9.54 -18.90
CA LEU A 160 22.00 8.96 -18.88
C LEU A 160 21.96 7.42 -18.83
N ASP A 161 22.94 6.82 -19.50
CA ASP A 161 23.14 5.38 -19.75
C ASP A 161 23.16 4.57 -18.43
N ARG A 162 22.53 3.39 -18.45
CA ARG A 162 22.39 2.45 -17.32
C ARG A 162 23.72 1.94 -16.75
N ARG A 163 24.85 2.26 -17.39
CA ARG A 163 26.20 1.78 -17.04
C ARG A 163 26.93 2.58 -15.94
N CYS A 164 26.38 3.70 -15.46
CA CYS A 164 26.99 4.46 -14.37
C CYS A 164 26.87 3.70 -13.03
N ARG A 165 27.97 3.10 -12.54
CA ARG A 165 28.02 2.44 -11.21
C ARG A 165 28.12 3.47 -10.08
N ARG A 166 27.47 3.16 -8.95
CA ARG A 166 27.68 3.79 -7.65
C ARG A 166 29.13 3.56 -7.22
N LEU A 167 29.92 4.62 -7.09
CA LEU A 167 31.10 4.57 -6.24
C LEU A 167 30.63 4.94 -4.83
N GLY A 168 30.75 3.97 -3.91
CA GLY A 168 30.60 4.23 -2.48
C GLY A 168 31.72 5.15 -2.05
N VAL A 169 31.38 6.40 -1.77
CA VAL A 169 32.27 7.32 -1.07
C VAL A 169 31.87 7.25 0.40
N ALA A 170 32.88 7.01 1.23
CA ALA A 170 32.81 6.87 2.68
C ALA A 170 32.12 8.06 3.37
#